data_AF-A0A7V8XHY1-F1
#
_entry.id   AF-A0A7V8XHY1-F1
#
_cell.length_a   1.000
_cell.length_b   1.000
_cell.length_c   1.000
_cell.angle_alpha   90.00
_cell.angle_beta   90.00
_cell.angle_gamma   90.00
#
_symmetry.space_group_name_H-M   'P 1'
#
loop_
_entity.id
_entity.type
_entity.pdbx_description
1 polymer ?
#
loop_
_entity_poly.entity_id
_entity_poly.type
_entity_poly.pdbx_seq_one_letter_code
_entity_poly.pdbx_strand_id
1 'polypeptide(L)' 'MPPTINYESQDPDCDLDYIPNESRQADVPVAVSNSFGFGGHNATIVVRRFTD' A
#
# COMPACT_ATOMS: atom_id res chain seq x y z
N MET A 1 -1.54 -7.94 6.11
CA MET A 1 -1.06 -7.06 5.02
C MET A 1 -0.36 -7.92 3.99
N PRO A 2 -0.81 -7.89 2.71
CA PRO A 2 -0.18 -8.65 1.64
C PRO A 2 1.25 -8.14 1.37
N PRO A 3 2.14 -9.00 0.84
CA PRO A 3 3.49 -8.59 0.50
C PRO A 3 3.56 -7.89 -0.86
N THR A 4 4.58 -7.05 -1.01
CA THR A 4 5.11 -6.65 -2.32
C THR A 4 6.13 -7.71 -2.75
N ILE A 5 5.73 -8.62 -3.63
CA ILE A 5 6.59 -9.71 -4.13
C ILE A 5 7.68 -9.18 -5.09
N ASN A 6 8.75 -9.96 -5.27
CA ASN A 6 9.90 -9.65 -6.13
C ASN A 6 10.70 -8.41 -5.70
N TYR A 7 10.65 -8.06 -4.41
CA TYR A 7 11.41 -6.95 -3.87
C TYR A 7 12.80 -7.43 -3.44
N GLU A 8 13.77 -7.41 -4.37
CA GLU A 8 15.14 -7.95 -4.14
C GLU A 8 16.21 -6.86 -4.03
N SER A 9 16.05 -5.76 -4.76
CA SER A 9 16.99 -4.64 -4.81
C SER A 9 16.31 -3.38 -4.31
N GLN A 10 16.74 -2.88 -3.15
CA GLN A 10 16.22 -1.63 -2.60
C GLN A 10 16.71 -0.44 -3.41
N ASP A 11 15.79 0.46 -3.75
CA ASP A 11 16.10 1.76 -4.33
C ASP A 11 16.27 2.79 -3.20
N PRO A 12 17.36 3.58 -3.16
CA PRO A 12 17.60 4.58 -2.11
C PRO A 12 16.53 5.68 -2.05
N ASP A 13 15.82 5.96 -3.15
CA ASP A 13 14.73 6.93 -3.18
C ASP A 13 13.39 6.31 -2.72
N CYS A 14 13.32 4.97 -2.64
CA CYS A 14 12.18 4.22 -2.13
C CYS A 14 12.52 3.64 -0.75
N ASP A 15 12.44 4.47 0.29
CA ASP A 15 12.87 4.16 1.66
C ASP A 15 11.73 3.82 2.65
N LEU A 16 10.49 3.67 2.16
CA LEU A 16 9.34 3.30 2.98
C LEU A 16 9.26 1.80 3.28
N ASP A 17 8.34 1.40 4.17
CA ASP A 17 8.05 -0.01 4.45
C ASP A 17 7.05 -0.58 3.43
N TYR A 18 7.57 -1.28 2.42
CA TYR A 18 6.78 -1.87 1.33
C TYR A 18 6.27 -3.29 1.61
N ILE A 19 6.49 -3.85 2.80
CA ILE A 19 6.15 -5.25 3.14
C ILE A 19 6.79 -6.22 2.12
N PRO A 20 8.13 -6.29 2.02
CA PRO A 20 8.80 -7.04 0.96
C PRO A 20 8.68 -8.56 1.17
N ASN A 21 8.25 -9.28 0.12
CA ASN A 21 8.26 -10.74 -0.07
C ASN A 21 7.43 -11.60 0.92
N GLU A 22 7.31 -11.22 2.18
CA GLU A 22 6.59 -11.96 3.22
C GLU A 22 5.43 -11.15 3.79
N SER A 23 4.25 -11.76 3.87
CA SER A 23 3.06 -11.11 4.42
C SER A 23 3.24 -10.78 5.91
N ARG A 24 2.71 -9.65 6.37
CA ARG A 24 2.74 -9.25 7.78
C ARG A 24 1.33 -9.16 8.37
N GLN A 25 1.08 -9.79 9.51
CA GLN A 25 -0.17 -9.61 10.25
C GLN A 25 -0.20 -8.22 10.91
N ALA A 26 -1.33 -7.53 10.83
CA ALA A 26 -1.56 -6.23 11.46
C ALA A 26 -3.06 -5.97 11.60
N ASP A 27 -3.46 -5.27 12.67
CA ASP A 27 -4.80 -4.71 12.79
C ASP A 27 -4.88 -3.41 11.98
N VAL A 28 -5.66 -3.41 10.91
CA VAL A 28 -5.77 -2.28 9.97
C VAL A 28 -7.21 -1.76 9.97
N PRO A 29 -7.57 -0.83 10.88
CA PRO A 29 -8.93 -0.29 10.97
C PRO A 29 -9.24 0.74 9.86
N VAL A 30 -8.20 1.32 9.24
CA VAL A 30 -8.31 2.32 8.18
C VAL A 30 -7.27 2.01 7.12
N ALA A 31 -7.63 2.12 5.84
CA ALA A 31 -6.73 1.94 4.72
C ALA A 31 -6.99 2.99 3.62
N VAL A 32 -5.95 3.27 2.84
CA VAL A 32 -5.98 4.16 1.68
C VAL A 32 -5.65 3.35 0.44
N SER A 33 -6.37 3.59 -0.66
CA SER A 33 -6.03 3.07 -1.98
C SER A 33 -5.87 4.22 -2.96
N ASN A 34 -4.68 4.33 -3.53
CA ASN A 34 -4.30 5.35 -4.50
C ASN A 34 -4.37 4.80 -5.93
N SER A 35 -4.82 5.62 -6.87
CA SER A 35 -4.88 5.31 -8.30
C SER A 35 -4.37 6.52 -9.09
N PHE A 36 -3.22 6.36 -9.73
CA PHE A 36 -2.58 7.39 -10.55
C PHE A 36 -2.51 6.91 -12.00
N GLY A 37 -3.46 7.36 -12.82
CA GLY A 37 -3.64 6.94 -14.20
C GLY A 37 -3.01 7.90 -15.21
N PHE A 38 -2.80 7.40 -16.43
CA PHE A 38 -2.34 8.22 -17.56
C PHE A 38 -3.27 9.41 -17.83
N GLY A 39 -2.71 10.50 -18.38
CA GLY A 39 -3.45 11.74 -18.60
C GLY A 39 -3.62 12.60 -17.34
N GLY A 40 -2.91 12.28 -16.24
CA GLY A 40 -2.94 13.06 -15.01
C GLY A 40 -4.14 12.78 -14.10
N HIS A 41 -4.78 11.62 -14.25
CA HIS A 41 -5.90 11.23 -13.41
C HIS A 41 -5.38 10.75 -12.05
N ASN A 42 -5.68 11.51 -11.00
CA ASN A 42 -5.32 11.15 -9.63
C ASN A 42 -6.59 10.94 -8.81
N ALA A 43 -6.74 9.75 -8.24
CA ALA A 43 -7.87 9.40 -7.38
C ALA A 43 -7.38 8.63 -6.15
N THR A 44 -7.98 8.93 -5.01
CA THR A 44 -7.70 8.24 -3.74
C THR A 44 -9.02 7.93 -3.06
N ILE A 45 -9.14 6.71 -2.53
CA ILE A 45 -10.24 6.32 -1.64
C ILE A 45 -9.70 6.01 -0.25
N VAL A 46 -10.48 6.35 0.77
CA VAL A 46 -10.22 5.96 2.16
C VAL A 46 -11.34 5.03 2.60
N VAL A 47 -10.96 3.87 3.12
CA VAL A 47 -11.90 2.89 3.67
C VAL A 47 -11.60 2.70 5.15
N ARG A 48 -12.64 2.57 5.95
CA ARG A 48 -12.53 2.23 7.38
C ARG A 48 -13.36 0.99 7.68
N ARG A 49 -12.95 0.24 8.70
CA ARG A 49 -13.77 -0.80 9.32
C ARG A 49 -15.12 -0.19 9.69
N PHE A 50 -16.19 -0.81 9.23
CA PHE A 50 -17.54 -0.39 9.57
C PHE A 50 -17.80 -0.61 11.06
N THR A 51 -18.46 0.36 11.69
CA THR A 51 -18.88 0.36 13.08
C THR A 51 -20.28 0.96 13.13
N ASP A 52 -21.21 0.28 13.80
CA ASP A 52 -22.58 0.75 14.02
C ASP A 52 -22.64 2.03 14.89
#